data_AF-A0A7R7CFN3-F1
#
_entry.id   AF-A0A7R7CFN3-F1
#
_cell.length_a   1.000
_cell.length_b   1.000
_cell.length_c   1.000
_cell.angle_alpha   90.00
_cell.angle_beta   90.00
_cell.angle_gamma   90.00
#
_symmetry.space_group_name_H-M   'P 1'
#
loop_
_entity.id
_entity.type
_entity.pdbx_description
1 polymer ?
#
loop_
_entity_poly.entity_id
_entity_poly.type
_entity_poly.pdbx_seq_one_letter_code
_entity_poly.pdbx_strand_id
1 'polypeptide(L)'
;MEHEGYYATHSLMSDPGRHASLVAALPDDVGAIAEALQGLCIYDVVAEPFYGFRVPSERAGEIHLRGVADMLERIVSLDARPLSKARPVEKRLVSRCHHYGLLLVSMLRSKGIPARLRGGFAAYFNAPFFEDHWVAEYWKADEDRWVLADAQLDAVWLARLPGIEKPLDLSSDQFVLAADAWQQCRSGAADATRFGIGFANLRGLWFITGSLVRDLAALEKMEMLPWDVWGVQAGIDAELTPSELAFYDRLAAMMADPDRRFTELRESYDADGGLRVPPLVFNALTDRSEPILPDGAGTHRQAVGGQGQAGTMQADAII
;
A
#
# COMPACT_ATOMS: atom_id res chain seq x y z
N MET A 1 -15.56 -18.24 3.52
CA MET A 1 -15.51 -18.61 2.08
C MET A 1 -14.06 -18.80 1.63
N GLU A 2 -13.78 -19.33 0.42
CA GLU A 2 -12.40 -19.62 -0.05
C GLU A 2 -11.45 -18.40 0.04
N HIS A 3 -11.96 -17.21 -0.26
CA HIS A 3 -11.20 -15.96 -0.19
C HIS A 3 -10.83 -15.52 1.24
N GLU A 4 -11.70 -15.77 2.25
CA GLU A 4 -11.36 -15.46 3.66
C GLU A 4 -10.15 -16.26 4.14
N GLY A 5 -10.10 -17.56 3.80
CA GLY A 5 -8.96 -18.41 4.12
C GLY A 5 -7.67 -17.96 3.41
N TYR A 6 -7.79 -17.52 2.15
CA TYR A 6 -6.69 -16.94 1.40
C TYR A 6 -6.14 -15.67 2.08
N TYR A 7 -7.01 -14.74 2.47
CA TYR A 7 -6.64 -13.46 3.09
C TYR A 7 -6.27 -13.56 4.58
N ALA A 8 -6.53 -14.69 5.24
CA ALA A 8 -6.06 -14.96 6.61
C ALA A 8 -4.59 -15.43 6.67
N THR A 9 -3.97 -15.77 5.52
CA THR A 9 -2.57 -16.26 5.48
C THR A 9 -1.59 -15.19 5.04
N HIS A 10 -0.34 -15.29 5.50
CA HIS A 10 0.72 -14.37 5.08
C HIS A 10 1.10 -14.51 3.61
N SER A 11 1.54 -13.40 3.04
CA SER A 11 2.26 -13.29 1.77
C SER A 11 3.77 -13.23 2.03
N LEU A 12 4.58 -13.19 0.97
CA LEU A 12 6.02 -12.95 1.12
C LEU A 12 6.33 -11.60 1.78
N MET A 13 5.49 -10.58 1.60
CA MET A 13 5.71 -9.24 2.14
C MET A 13 5.06 -9.04 3.51
N SER A 14 3.99 -9.76 3.83
CA SER A 14 3.29 -9.64 5.11
C SER A 14 3.72 -10.66 6.16
N ASP A 15 4.61 -11.60 5.84
CA ASP A 15 5.16 -12.53 6.83
C ASP A 15 6.09 -11.79 7.82
N PRO A 16 5.84 -11.86 9.14
CA PRO A 16 6.70 -11.24 10.15
C PRO A 16 8.05 -11.95 10.34
N GLY A 17 8.24 -13.12 9.74
CA GLY A 17 9.47 -13.91 9.79
C GLY A 17 9.88 -14.25 11.22
N ARG A 18 11.14 -13.99 11.57
CA ARG A 18 11.67 -14.25 12.92
C ARG A 18 10.97 -13.46 14.03
N HIS A 19 10.22 -12.42 13.69
CA HIS A 19 9.53 -11.54 14.63
C HIS A 19 8.08 -11.98 14.91
N ALA A 20 7.64 -13.15 14.41
CA ALA A 20 6.29 -13.66 14.63
C ALA A 20 5.87 -13.71 16.11
N SER A 21 6.79 -14.04 17.01
CA SER A 21 6.51 -14.05 18.46
C SER A 21 6.22 -12.66 19.04
N LEU A 22 6.83 -11.61 18.50
CA LEU A 22 6.58 -10.23 18.90
C LEU A 22 5.19 -9.77 18.48
N VAL A 23 4.76 -10.17 17.28
CA VAL A 23 3.42 -9.89 16.75
C VAL A 23 2.36 -10.67 17.52
N ALA A 24 2.61 -11.95 17.82
CA ALA A 24 1.69 -12.79 18.58
C ALA A 24 1.40 -12.22 19.99
N ALA A 25 2.35 -11.51 20.58
CA ALA A 25 2.23 -10.87 21.89
C ALA A 25 1.42 -9.55 21.90
N LEU A 26 1.01 -9.03 20.74
CA LEU A 26 0.08 -7.90 20.66
C LEU A 26 -1.32 -8.30 21.17
N PRO A 27 -2.15 -7.33 21.60
CA PRO A 27 -3.56 -7.56 21.87
C PRO A 27 -4.30 -8.13 20.64
N ASP A 28 -5.46 -8.73 20.86
CA ASP A 28 -6.32 -9.25 19.78
C ASP A 28 -7.29 -8.18 19.23
N ASP A 29 -7.40 -7.03 19.92
CA ASP A 29 -8.26 -5.91 19.50
C ASP A 29 -7.62 -5.11 18.36
N VAL A 30 -8.36 -4.90 17.27
CA VAL A 30 -7.90 -4.18 16.06
C VAL A 30 -7.50 -2.75 16.39
N GLY A 31 -8.24 -2.08 17.28
CA GLY A 31 -7.94 -0.73 17.74
C GLY A 31 -6.61 -0.65 18.48
N ALA A 32 -6.38 -1.57 19.42
CA ALA A 32 -5.14 -1.65 20.18
C ALA A 32 -3.92 -2.03 19.30
N ILE A 33 -4.11 -2.83 18.26
CA ILE A 33 -3.08 -3.11 17.26
C ILE A 33 -2.75 -1.83 16.47
N ALA A 34 -3.77 -1.10 16.01
CA ALA A 34 -3.57 0.17 15.30
C ALA A 34 -2.86 1.22 16.19
N GLU A 35 -3.25 1.34 17.47
CA GLU A 35 -2.58 2.24 18.42
C GLU A 35 -1.10 1.86 18.62
N ALA A 36 -0.79 0.56 18.71
CA ALA A 36 0.59 0.10 18.78
C ALA A 36 1.39 0.53 17.53
N LEU A 37 0.81 0.39 16.32
CA LEU A 37 1.42 0.82 15.06
C LEU A 37 1.69 2.32 15.01
N GLN A 38 0.76 3.15 15.48
CA GLN A 38 0.92 4.60 15.59
C GLN A 38 2.08 4.98 16.52
N GLY A 39 2.32 4.17 17.55
CA GLY A 39 3.48 4.30 18.43
C GLY A 39 4.78 3.73 17.86
N LEU A 40 4.76 3.03 16.73
CA LEU A 40 5.89 2.32 16.10
C LEU A 40 6.42 3.00 14.85
N CYS A 41 5.55 3.66 14.09
CA CYS A 41 5.84 4.27 12.81
C CYS A 41 5.72 5.80 12.88
N ILE A 42 6.36 6.51 11.95
CA ILE A 42 6.20 7.94 11.75
C ILE A 42 6.17 8.25 10.26
N TYR A 43 5.16 9.00 9.82
CA TYR A 43 5.00 9.36 8.40
C TYR A 43 6.01 10.46 8.03
N ASP A 44 6.92 10.17 7.11
CA ASP A 44 8.09 11.02 6.79
C ASP A 44 7.73 12.47 6.41
N VAL A 45 6.78 12.68 5.50
CA VAL A 45 6.44 14.02 4.96
C VAL A 45 5.91 14.96 6.05
N VAL A 46 5.21 14.41 7.05
CA VAL A 46 4.62 15.22 8.13
C VAL A 46 5.37 15.08 9.45
N ALA A 47 6.47 14.33 9.50
CA ALA A 47 7.23 14.08 10.72
C ALA A 47 7.66 15.39 11.41
N GLU A 48 8.21 16.34 10.64
CA GLU A 48 8.62 17.64 11.17
C GLU A 48 7.41 18.53 11.54
N PRO A 49 6.46 18.83 10.62
CA PRO A 49 5.37 19.76 10.94
C PRO A 49 4.37 19.23 11.97
N PHE A 50 4.19 17.91 12.13
CA PHE A 50 3.20 17.35 13.07
C PHE A 50 3.83 16.89 14.38
N TYR A 51 5.06 16.39 14.35
CA TYR A 51 5.71 15.74 15.49
C TYR A 51 7.02 16.41 15.91
N GLY A 52 7.46 17.47 15.23
CA GLY A 52 8.71 18.17 15.53
C GLY A 52 9.97 17.34 15.25
N PHE A 53 9.84 16.28 14.45
CA PHE A 53 10.94 15.37 14.16
C PHE A 53 11.41 15.53 12.71
N ARG A 54 12.58 16.14 12.52
CA ARG A 54 13.24 16.15 11.22
C ARG A 54 13.90 14.80 10.98
N VAL A 55 13.45 14.09 9.96
CA VAL A 55 14.01 12.78 9.58
C VAL A 55 15.47 12.95 9.12
N PRO A 56 16.43 12.25 9.76
CA PRO A 56 17.82 12.25 9.32
C PRO A 56 17.98 11.60 7.94
N SER A 57 18.88 12.12 7.10
CA SER A 57 19.05 11.64 5.72
C SER A 57 19.49 10.18 5.64
N GLU A 58 20.25 9.70 6.64
CA GLU A 58 20.64 8.29 6.74
C GLU A 58 19.46 7.33 6.96
N ARG A 59 18.30 7.85 7.35
CA ARG A 59 17.06 7.09 7.54
C ARG A 59 16.08 7.22 6.38
N ALA A 60 16.38 8.04 5.37
CA ALA A 60 15.50 8.25 4.22
C ALA A 60 15.19 6.94 3.48
N GLY A 61 16.12 5.98 3.48
CA GLY A 61 15.94 4.67 2.84
C GLY A 61 14.91 3.75 3.52
N GLU A 62 14.47 4.05 4.75
CA GLU A 62 13.51 3.22 5.49
C GLU A 62 12.15 3.12 4.81
N ILE A 63 11.74 4.15 4.04
CA ILE A 63 10.47 4.11 3.29
C ILE A 63 10.49 3.10 2.13
N HIS A 64 11.66 2.57 1.75
CA HIS A 64 11.79 1.60 0.67
C HIS A 64 11.78 0.14 1.17
N LEU A 65 11.57 -0.09 2.46
CA LEU A 65 11.39 -1.45 2.99
C LEU A 65 10.08 -2.03 2.47
N ARG A 66 10.13 -3.17 1.77
CA ARG A 66 8.94 -3.83 1.19
C ARG A 66 8.31 -4.83 2.16
N GLY A 67 9.12 -5.62 2.85
CA GLY A 67 8.65 -6.71 3.71
C GLY A 67 8.48 -6.34 5.17
N VAL A 68 7.44 -6.87 5.81
CA VAL A 68 7.16 -6.68 7.24
C VAL A 68 8.27 -7.23 8.13
N ALA A 69 8.92 -8.33 7.76
CA ALA A 69 10.08 -8.84 8.50
C ALA A 69 11.20 -7.80 8.60
N ASP A 70 11.50 -7.07 7.52
CA ASP A 70 12.52 -6.01 7.51
C ASP A 70 12.07 -4.76 8.26
N MET A 71 10.79 -4.38 8.14
CA MET A 71 10.19 -3.29 8.91
C MET A 71 10.28 -3.57 10.43
N LEU A 72 9.91 -4.78 10.85
CA LEU A 72 9.98 -5.22 12.25
C LEU A 72 11.41 -5.31 12.75
N GLU A 73 12.35 -5.80 11.92
CA GLU A 73 13.77 -5.77 12.23
C GLU A 73 14.25 -4.35 12.51
N ARG A 74 13.86 -3.41 11.64
CA ARG A 74 14.25 -2.01 11.80
C ARG A 74 13.65 -1.41 13.07
N ILE A 75 12.37 -1.65 13.34
CA ILE A 75 11.69 -1.24 14.57
C ILE A 75 12.45 -1.74 15.82
N VAL A 76 12.76 -3.03 15.88
CA VAL A 76 13.45 -3.64 17.02
C VAL A 76 14.88 -3.10 17.17
N SER A 77 15.57 -2.82 16.06
CA SER A 77 16.91 -2.23 16.08
C SER A 77 16.94 -0.81 16.67
N LEU A 78 15.86 -0.04 16.49
CA LEU A 78 15.69 1.31 17.03
C LEU A 78 15.32 1.26 18.52
N ASP A 79 14.45 0.33 18.89
CA ASP A 79 14.01 0.12 20.26
C ASP A 79 13.48 -1.31 20.48
N ALA A 80 14.17 -2.11 21.28
CA ALA A 80 13.84 -3.52 21.51
C ALA A 80 12.67 -3.76 22.49
N ARG A 81 11.99 -2.71 22.97
CA ARG A 81 10.81 -2.87 23.84
C ARG A 81 9.64 -3.54 23.09
N PRO A 82 8.73 -4.26 23.80
CA PRO A 82 7.61 -4.98 23.17
C PRO A 82 6.77 -4.11 22.23
N LEU A 83 6.28 -4.67 21.11
CA LEU A 83 5.55 -3.92 20.05
C LEU A 83 4.38 -3.05 20.57
N SER A 84 3.74 -3.42 21.67
CA SER A 84 2.69 -2.64 22.35
C SER A 84 3.15 -1.36 23.08
N LYS A 85 4.45 -1.06 23.18
CA LYS A 85 4.98 0.06 23.99
C LYS A 85 5.44 1.25 23.16
N ALA A 86 4.59 2.26 22.95
CA ALA A 86 4.88 3.46 22.14
C ALA A 86 6.30 4.06 22.30
N ARG A 87 6.83 4.58 21.18
CA ARG A 87 8.25 4.97 21.04
C ARG A 87 8.33 6.49 21.00
N PRO A 88 9.42 7.07 21.55
CA PRO A 88 9.82 8.41 21.17
C PRO A 88 9.89 8.53 19.63
N VAL A 89 9.53 9.69 19.08
CA VAL A 89 9.39 9.91 17.64
C VAL A 89 10.66 9.57 16.87
N GLU A 90 11.83 9.85 17.45
CA GLU A 90 13.15 9.56 16.89
C GLU A 90 13.48 8.06 16.82
N LYS A 91 12.72 7.22 17.54
CA LYS A 91 12.86 5.76 17.53
C LYS A 91 11.72 5.04 16.82
N ARG A 92 10.80 5.76 16.17
CA ARG A 92 9.77 5.18 15.30
C ARG A 92 10.34 4.93 13.92
N LEU A 93 9.92 3.86 13.25
CA LEU A 93 10.26 3.57 11.86
C LEU A 93 9.79 4.71 10.96
N VAL A 94 10.66 5.26 10.13
CA VAL A 94 10.25 6.22 9.09
C VAL A 94 9.43 5.45 8.05
N SER A 95 8.22 5.91 7.78
CA SER A 95 7.19 5.13 7.10
C SER A 95 6.37 5.98 6.14
N ARG A 96 5.65 5.28 5.27
CA ARG A 96 4.57 5.81 4.41
C ARG A 96 3.27 5.07 4.70
N CYS A 97 2.16 5.53 4.14
CA CYS A 97 0.83 4.94 4.29
C CYS A 97 0.81 3.42 4.06
N HIS A 98 1.52 2.97 3.02
CA HIS A 98 1.72 1.55 2.72
C HIS A 98 2.26 0.74 3.91
N HIS A 99 3.24 1.27 4.67
CA HIS A 99 3.81 0.54 5.81
C HIS A 99 2.76 0.32 6.90
N TYR A 100 1.96 1.33 7.21
CA TYR A 100 0.88 1.22 8.21
C TYR A 100 -0.15 0.19 7.77
N GLY A 101 -0.60 0.25 6.51
CA GLY A 101 -1.55 -0.71 5.95
C GLY A 101 -0.99 -2.14 5.98
N LEU A 102 0.23 -2.35 5.51
CA LEU A 102 0.84 -3.68 5.40
C LEU A 102 1.20 -4.27 6.77
N LEU A 103 1.69 -3.46 7.71
CA LEU A 103 1.93 -3.91 9.08
C LEU A 103 0.62 -4.29 9.77
N LEU A 104 -0.46 -3.51 9.60
CA LEU A 104 -1.78 -3.88 10.13
C LEU A 104 -2.26 -5.21 9.53
N VAL A 105 -2.17 -5.37 8.20
CA VAL A 105 -2.51 -6.63 7.51
C VAL A 105 -1.72 -7.81 8.08
N SER A 106 -0.42 -7.67 8.29
CA SER A 106 0.42 -8.72 8.88
C SER A 106 0.00 -9.07 10.32
N MET A 107 -0.25 -8.05 11.14
CA MET A 107 -0.65 -8.26 12.53
C MET A 107 -2.03 -8.95 12.63
N LEU A 108 -2.99 -8.55 11.80
CA LEU A 108 -4.32 -9.19 11.75
C LEU A 108 -4.25 -10.62 11.23
N ARG A 109 -3.49 -10.90 10.17
CA ARG A 109 -3.25 -12.26 9.65
C ARG A 109 -2.61 -13.17 10.71
N SER A 110 -1.70 -12.63 11.53
CA SER A 110 -1.09 -13.38 12.65
C SER A 110 -2.11 -13.76 13.74
N LYS A 111 -3.26 -13.08 13.79
CA LYS A 111 -4.40 -13.38 14.67
C LYS A 111 -5.48 -14.22 13.98
N GLY A 112 -5.25 -14.63 12.73
CA GLY A 112 -6.22 -15.37 11.92
C GLY A 112 -7.37 -14.52 11.39
N ILE A 113 -7.28 -13.19 11.46
CA ILE A 113 -8.26 -12.27 10.90
C ILE A 113 -7.94 -12.07 9.41
N PRO A 114 -8.86 -12.41 8.48
CA PRO A 114 -8.66 -12.12 7.07
C PRO A 114 -8.44 -10.62 6.85
N ALA A 115 -7.34 -10.28 6.19
CA ALA A 115 -6.97 -8.90 5.90
C ALA A 115 -6.26 -8.80 4.55
N ARG A 116 -6.42 -7.67 3.86
CA ARG A 116 -5.75 -7.36 2.60
C ARG A 116 -5.36 -5.88 2.54
N LEU A 117 -4.25 -5.59 1.87
CA LEU A 117 -3.85 -4.20 1.63
C LEU A 117 -4.66 -3.67 0.45
N ARG A 118 -5.14 -2.42 0.55
CA ARG A 118 -5.91 -1.75 -0.51
C ARG A 118 -5.27 -0.42 -0.90
N GLY A 119 -5.22 -0.18 -2.20
CA GLY A 119 -4.81 1.09 -2.81
C GLY A 119 -6.03 1.89 -3.29
N GLY A 120 -5.99 3.20 -3.11
CA GLY A 120 -7.08 4.08 -3.50
C GLY A 120 -6.76 5.53 -3.18
N PHE A 121 -7.80 6.29 -2.87
CA PHE A 121 -7.69 7.73 -2.68
C PHE A 121 -8.49 8.21 -1.48
N ALA A 122 -7.80 8.88 -0.56
CA ALA A 122 -8.36 9.47 0.65
C ALA A 122 -8.97 10.85 0.35
N ALA A 123 -10.26 11.01 0.62
CA ALA A 123 -11.00 12.26 0.43
C ALA A 123 -10.82 13.26 1.59
N TYR A 124 -10.16 12.84 2.68
CA TYR A 124 -10.13 13.57 3.94
C TYR A 124 -8.90 14.45 4.15
N PHE A 125 -7.80 14.25 3.41
CA PHE A 125 -6.58 15.02 3.63
C PHE A 125 -6.62 16.46 3.08
N ASN A 126 -7.23 16.66 1.91
CA ASN A 126 -7.18 17.95 1.21
C ASN A 126 -8.39 18.14 0.29
N ALA A 127 -9.60 18.18 0.85
CA ALA A 127 -10.81 18.41 0.07
C ALA A 127 -10.69 19.72 -0.77
N PRO A 128 -11.10 19.72 -2.05
CA PRO A 128 -11.88 18.69 -2.75
C PRO A 128 -11.03 17.61 -3.46
N PHE A 129 -9.74 17.50 -3.19
CA PHE A 129 -8.87 16.50 -3.81
C PHE A 129 -8.95 15.14 -3.10
N PHE A 130 -8.64 14.09 -3.86
CA PHE A 130 -8.53 12.72 -3.40
C PHE A 130 -7.06 12.32 -3.48
N GLU A 131 -6.41 12.18 -2.32
CA GLU A 131 -4.97 11.94 -2.23
C GLU A 131 -4.67 10.44 -2.32
N ASP A 132 -3.72 10.02 -3.16
CA ASP A 132 -3.27 8.62 -3.26
C ASP A 132 -2.87 8.09 -1.88
N HIS A 133 -3.47 6.96 -1.50
CA HIS A 133 -3.34 6.46 -0.15
C HIS A 133 -3.55 4.95 -0.06
N TRP A 134 -3.01 4.35 1.00
CA TRP A 134 -2.96 2.90 1.20
C TRP A 134 -3.46 2.57 2.59
N VAL A 135 -4.41 1.63 2.67
CA VAL A 135 -5.10 1.24 3.90
C VAL A 135 -5.20 -0.28 4.01
N ALA A 136 -5.48 -0.79 5.20
CA ALA A 136 -5.88 -2.18 5.36
C ALA A 136 -7.38 -2.31 5.10
N GLU A 137 -7.81 -3.46 4.60
CA GLU A 137 -9.20 -3.90 4.62
C GLU A 137 -9.25 -5.24 5.35
N TYR A 138 -10.07 -5.35 6.38
CA TYR A 138 -10.15 -6.56 7.21
C TYR A 138 -11.57 -7.06 7.36
N TRP A 139 -11.71 -8.35 7.61
CA TRP A 139 -12.99 -8.98 7.85
C TRP A 139 -13.45 -8.72 9.29
N LYS A 140 -14.56 -8.00 9.43
CA LYS A 140 -15.20 -7.71 10.71
C LYS A 140 -16.28 -8.75 10.97
N ALA A 141 -15.89 -9.83 11.64
CA ALA A 141 -16.71 -11.04 11.77
C ALA A 141 -18.04 -10.83 12.52
N ASP A 142 -18.11 -9.88 13.45
CA ASP A 142 -19.33 -9.51 14.17
C ASP A 142 -20.37 -8.81 13.29
N GLU A 143 -19.94 -8.27 12.14
CA GLU A 143 -20.80 -7.58 11.17
C GLU A 143 -20.87 -8.27 9.79
N ASP A 144 -20.18 -9.40 9.62
CA ASP A 144 -20.17 -10.20 8.37
C ASP A 144 -19.81 -9.37 7.13
N ARG A 145 -18.83 -8.46 7.27
CA ARG A 145 -18.39 -7.57 6.18
C ARG A 145 -16.92 -7.21 6.23
N TRP A 146 -16.40 -6.77 5.08
CA TRP A 146 -15.13 -6.09 4.98
C TRP A 146 -15.21 -4.64 5.46
N VAL A 147 -14.11 -4.18 6.06
CA VAL A 147 -13.98 -2.86 6.66
C VAL A 147 -12.64 -2.24 6.27
N LEU A 148 -12.68 -1.01 5.73
CA LEU A 148 -11.48 -0.22 5.43
C LEU A 148 -10.95 0.46 6.71
N ALA A 149 -9.65 0.35 6.93
CA ALA A 149 -8.97 0.83 8.12
C ALA A 149 -7.65 1.53 7.79
N ASP A 150 -7.59 2.81 8.13
CA ASP A 150 -6.37 3.61 8.08
C ASP A 150 -5.71 3.68 9.47
N ALA A 151 -4.75 2.77 9.70
CA ALA A 151 -3.99 2.72 10.94
C ALA A 151 -2.99 3.89 11.10
N GLN A 152 -2.78 4.74 10.08
CA GLN A 152 -1.90 5.90 10.17
C GLN A 152 -2.47 6.99 11.09
N LEU A 153 -3.80 7.07 11.21
CA LEU A 153 -4.50 8.20 11.82
C LEU A 153 -4.50 8.13 13.35
N ASP A 154 -3.38 8.54 13.95
CA ASP A 154 -3.27 8.74 15.39
C ASP A 154 -4.03 9.99 15.88
N ALA A 155 -3.97 10.26 17.19
CA ALA A 155 -4.64 11.42 17.77
C ALA A 155 -4.17 12.78 17.18
N VAL A 156 -2.92 12.89 16.72
CA VAL A 156 -2.37 14.11 16.11
C VAL A 156 -2.98 14.32 14.73
N TRP A 157 -3.13 13.26 13.95
CA TRP A 157 -3.84 13.27 12.67
C TRP A 157 -5.32 13.58 12.85
N LEU A 158 -6.03 12.87 13.74
CA LEU A 158 -7.47 13.03 13.93
C LEU A 158 -7.84 14.44 14.40
N ALA A 159 -7.01 15.09 15.22
CA ALA A 159 -7.19 16.48 15.60
C ALA A 159 -7.18 17.47 14.41
N ARG A 160 -6.62 17.06 13.26
CA ARG A 160 -6.56 17.83 12.01
C ARG A 160 -7.59 17.36 10.97
N LEU A 161 -8.27 16.26 11.23
CA LEU A 161 -9.20 15.59 10.31
C LEU A 161 -10.57 15.42 10.99
N PRO A 162 -11.29 16.52 11.31
CA PRO A 162 -12.53 16.44 12.10
C PRO A 162 -13.66 15.64 11.42
N GLY A 163 -13.57 15.34 10.13
CA GLY A 163 -14.51 14.49 9.41
C GLY A 163 -14.27 12.98 9.55
N ILE A 164 -13.20 12.56 10.23
CA ILE A 164 -12.87 11.15 10.46
C ILE A 164 -13.09 10.79 11.93
N GLU A 165 -14.23 10.16 12.21
CA GLU A 165 -14.55 9.66 13.55
C GLU A 165 -14.13 8.20 13.76
N LYS A 166 -14.15 7.41 12.69
CA LYS A 166 -13.89 5.96 12.70
C LYS A 166 -12.78 5.61 11.72
N PRO A 167 -11.50 5.88 12.04
CA PRO A 167 -10.39 5.62 11.11
C PRO A 167 -10.21 4.13 10.78
N LEU A 168 -10.78 3.23 11.59
CA LEU A 168 -10.74 1.77 11.39
C LEU A 168 -12.06 1.19 10.83
N ASP A 169 -12.95 2.07 10.35
CA ASP A 169 -14.22 1.74 9.69
C ASP A 169 -14.63 2.89 8.75
N LEU A 170 -13.80 3.08 7.71
CA LEU A 170 -13.96 4.15 6.73
C LEU A 170 -15.09 3.83 5.74
N SER A 171 -15.89 4.83 5.43
CA SER A 171 -16.90 4.76 4.38
C SER A 171 -16.32 5.00 3.00
N SER A 172 -17.05 4.59 1.96
CA SER A 172 -16.64 4.71 0.55
C SER A 172 -16.51 6.17 0.05
N ASP A 173 -17.12 7.13 0.75
CA ASP A 173 -16.94 8.57 0.49
C ASP A 173 -15.71 9.15 1.18
N GLN A 174 -15.20 8.50 2.24
CA GLN A 174 -13.95 8.88 2.92
C GLN A 174 -12.73 8.29 2.21
N PHE A 175 -12.81 7.03 1.77
CA PHE A 175 -11.75 6.36 1.02
C PHE A 175 -12.32 5.70 -0.24
N VAL A 176 -11.91 6.20 -1.41
CA VAL A 176 -12.37 5.69 -2.70
C VAL A 176 -11.35 4.70 -3.23
N LEU A 177 -11.72 3.43 -3.38
CA LEU A 177 -10.84 2.40 -3.94
C LEU A 177 -10.43 2.76 -5.38
N ALA A 178 -9.25 2.30 -5.82
CA ALA A 178 -8.72 2.65 -7.14
C ALA A 178 -9.68 2.27 -8.29
N ALA A 179 -10.34 1.11 -8.19
CA ALA A 179 -11.35 0.66 -9.16
C ALA A 179 -12.58 1.59 -9.19
N ASP A 180 -13.05 2.04 -8.03
CA ASP A 180 -14.19 2.95 -7.92
C ASP A 180 -13.84 4.34 -8.46
N ALA A 181 -12.65 4.86 -8.15
CA ALA A 181 -12.15 6.12 -8.68
C ALA A 181 -12.08 6.08 -10.21
N TRP A 182 -11.54 4.99 -10.78
CA TRP A 182 -11.53 4.77 -12.22
C TRP A 182 -12.95 4.83 -12.81
N GLN A 183 -13.88 4.04 -12.27
CA GLN A 183 -15.25 3.99 -12.77
C GLN A 183 -15.97 5.36 -12.67
N GLN A 184 -15.83 6.06 -11.55
CA GLN A 184 -16.41 7.39 -11.35
C GLN A 184 -15.86 8.41 -12.36
N CYS A 185 -14.56 8.39 -12.64
CA CYS A 185 -13.96 9.26 -13.65
C CYS A 185 -14.42 8.91 -15.06
N ARG A 186 -14.48 7.61 -15.38
CA ARG A 186 -14.87 7.12 -16.70
C ARG A 186 -16.35 7.34 -17.01
N SER A 187 -17.21 7.37 -15.99
CA SER A 187 -18.63 7.72 -16.14
C SER A 187 -18.90 9.23 -16.11
N GLY A 188 -17.88 10.06 -15.86
CA GLY A 188 -18.03 11.50 -15.67
C GLY A 188 -18.65 11.92 -14.34
N ALA A 189 -18.77 11.01 -13.37
CA ALA A 189 -19.25 11.30 -12.02
C ALA A 189 -18.21 12.03 -11.17
N ALA A 190 -16.92 11.88 -11.49
CA ALA A 190 -15.82 12.57 -10.84
C ALA A 190 -14.79 13.09 -11.86
N ASP A 191 -14.08 14.16 -11.50
CA ASP A 191 -13.02 14.74 -12.32
C ASP A 191 -11.67 14.07 -11.98
N ALA A 192 -11.06 13.43 -12.97
CA ALA A 192 -9.79 12.73 -12.80
C ALA A 192 -8.65 13.65 -12.35
N THR A 193 -8.71 14.95 -12.65
CA THR A 193 -7.71 15.93 -12.20
C THR A 193 -7.75 16.18 -10.69
N ARG A 194 -8.72 15.60 -9.97
CA ARG A 194 -8.80 15.64 -8.50
C ARG A 194 -8.15 14.45 -7.81
N PHE A 195 -7.77 13.40 -8.54
CA PHE A 195 -7.20 12.17 -7.98
C PHE A 195 -5.70 12.12 -8.22
N GLY A 196 -4.91 11.88 -7.16
CA GLY A 196 -3.46 11.71 -7.25
C GLY A 196 -2.72 12.26 -6.04
N ILE A 197 -1.49 12.75 -6.21
CA ILE A 197 -0.64 13.28 -5.13
C ILE A 197 -0.48 14.79 -5.29
N GLY A 198 -0.98 15.55 -4.32
CA GLY A 198 -1.00 17.01 -4.37
C GLY A 198 0.37 17.66 -4.32
N PHE A 199 1.24 17.24 -3.39
CA PHE A 199 2.56 17.88 -3.21
C PHE A 199 3.49 17.68 -4.41
N ALA A 200 3.32 16.58 -5.17
CA ALA A 200 4.09 16.27 -6.37
C ALA A 200 3.36 16.66 -7.67
N ASN A 201 2.15 17.23 -7.58
CA ASN A 201 1.30 17.58 -8.71
C ASN A 201 1.09 16.43 -9.71
N LEU A 202 0.98 15.19 -9.22
CA LEU A 202 0.74 14.01 -10.04
C LEU A 202 -0.75 13.68 -9.99
N ARG A 203 -1.49 13.91 -11.08
CA ARG A 203 -2.96 13.71 -11.09
C ARG A 203 -3.46 13.26 -12.46
N GLY A 204 -4.65 12.65 -12.49
CA GLY A 204 -5.35 12.32 -13.73
C GLY A 204 -5.53 10.82 -13.95
N LEU A 205 -6.18 10.48 -15.07
CA LEU A 205 -6.50 9.09 -15.41
C LEU A 205 -5.25 8.20 -15.45
N TRP A 206 -4.14 8.71 -16.02
CA TRP A 206 -2.87 7.98 -16.07
C TRP A 206 -2.42 7.54 -14.67
N PHE A 207 -2.56 8.42 -13.67
CA PHE A 207 -2.17 8.13 -12.29
C PHE A 207 -3.06 7.05 -11.68
N ILE A 208 -4.38 7.15 -11.91
CA ILE A 208 -5.36 6.15 -11.43
C ILE A 208 -5.03 4.76 -11.97
N THR A 209 -4.55 4.63 -13.22
CA THR A 209 -4.15 3.32 -13.76
C THR A 209 -3.06 2.64 -12.94
N GLY A 210 -2.06 3.42 -12.48
CA GLY A 210 -0.98 2.91 -11.64
C GLY A 210 -1.50 2.39 -10.31
N SER A 211 -2.35 3.18 -9.63
CA SER A 211 -2.96 2.77 -8.35
C SER A 211 -3.90 1.57 -8.52
N LEU A 212 -4.61 1.46 -9.65
CA LEU A 212 -5.45 0.32 -9.98
C LEU A 212 -4.64 -0.97 -10.14
N VAL A 213 -3.54 -0.94 -10.91
CA VAL A 213 -2.67 -2.10 -11.11
C VAL A 213 -1.99 -2.54 -9.80
N ARG A 214 -1.57 -1.57 -8.96
CA ARG A 214 -0.99 -1.90 -7.64
C ARG A 214 -2.04 -2.43 -6.66
N ASP A 215 -3.28 -1.91 -6.65
CA ASP A 215 -4.37 -2.46 -5.82
C ASP A 215 -4.71 -3.90 -6.23
N LEU A 216 -4.73 -4.20 -7.54
CA LEU A 216 -4.88 -5.58 -8.02
C LEU A 216 -3.75 -6.48 -7.50
N ALA A 217 -2.50 -6.04 -7.62
CA ALA A 217 -1.38 -6.80 -7.09
C ALA A 217 -1.51 -7.05 -5.59
N ALA A 218 -2.00 -6.07 -4.82
CA ALA A 218 -2.25 -6.22 -3.39
C ALA A 218 -3.38 -7.22 -3.08
N LEU A 219 -4.45 -7.26 -3.89
CA LEU A 219 -5.49 -8.29 -3.83
C LEU A 219 -4.93 -9.70 -4.08
N GLU A 220 -3.88 -9.79 -4.89
CA GLU A 220 -3.12 -11.02 -5.18
C GLU A 220 -1.94 -11.26 -4.23
N LYS A 221 -1.91 -10.56 -3.09
CA LYS A 221 -0.88 -10.71 -2.05
C LYS A 221 0.54 -10.39 -2.53
N MET A 222 0.64 -9.47 -3.50
CA MET A 222 1.86 -8.80 -3.94
C MET A 222 1.76 -7.32 -3.53
N GLU A 223 2.00 -7.06 -2.24
CA GLU A 223 1.79 -5.76 -1.60
C GLU A 223 2.94 -4.75 -1.91
N MET A 224 3.10 -4.38 -3.18
CA MET A 224 4.20 -3.51 -3.68
C MET A 224 4.18 -2.08 -3.12
N LEU A 225 5.32 -1.37 -3.20
CA LEU A 225 5.38 0.04 -2.78
C LEU A 225 4.52 0.93 -3.71
N PRO A 226 3.99 2.06 -3.21
CA PRO A 226 3.15 2.97 -4.00
C PRO A 226 3.83 3.55 -5.26
N TRP A 227 5.16 3.53 -5.30
CA TRP A 227 5.99 4.05 -6.39
C TRP A 227 6.73 2.94 -7.15
N ASP A 228 6.41 1.67 -6.92
CA ASP A 228 6.87 0.57 -7.76
C ASP A 228 6.02 0.54 -9.04
N VAL A 229 6.70 0.54 -10.19
CA VAL A 229 6.12 0.61 -11.54
C VAL A 229 6.55 -0.61 -12.35
N TRP A 230 5.59 -1.22 -13.04
CA TRP A 230 5.83 -2.33 -13.97
C TRP A 230 4.73 -2.44 -15.02
N GLY A 231 5.06 -3.18 -16.08
CA GLY A 231 4.07 -3.75 -17.00
C GLY A 231 3.15 -2.73 -17.64
N VAL A 232 1.83 -2.90 -17.47
CA VAL A 232 0.82 -2.10 -18.16
C VAL A 232 0.61 -0.69 -17.59
N GLN A 233 1.15 -0.37 -16.42
CA GLN A 233 0.93 0.94 -15.78
C GLN A 233 1.27 2.08 -16.74
N ALA A 234 0.34 3.04 -16.87
CA ALA A 234 0.54 4.15 -17.78
C ALA A 234 1.75 5.01 -17.38
N GLY A 235 2.44 5.55 -18.39
CA GLY A 235 3.49 6.53 -18.16
C GLY A 235 2.95 7.82 -17.55
N ILE A 236 3.85 8.61 -16.97
CA ILE A 236 3.54 9.95 -16.44
C ILE A 236 2.91 10.79 -17.56
N ASP A 237 1.77 11.41 -17.26
CA ASP A 237 0.98 12.26 -18.17
C ASP A 237 0.57 11.60 -19.50
N ALA A 238 0.57 10.26 -19.55
CA ALA A 238 0.20 9.54 -20.77
C ALA A 238 -1.28 9.76 -21.13
N GLU A 239 -1.52 10.07 -22.39
CA GLU A 239 -2.86 10.00 -22.98
C GLU A 239 -3.21 8.53 -23.28
N LEU A 240 -4.30 8.04 -22.71
CA LEU A 240 -4.73 6.66 -22.88
C LEU A 240 -5.50 6.47 -24.19
N THR A 241 -5.09 5.50 -24.99
CA THR A 241 -5.79 5.07 -26.19
C THR A 241 -7.15 4.44 -25.85
N PRO A 242 -8.11 4.39 -26.81
CA PRO A 242 -9.39 3.72 -26.59
C PRO A 242 -9.26 2.25 -26.15
N SER A 243 -8.23 1.53 -26.64
CA SER A 243 -7.94 0.16 -26.23
C SER A 243 -7.45 0.04 -24.79
N GLU A 244 -6.59 0.97 -24.34
CA GLU A 244 -6.11 1.01 -22.96
C GLU A 244 -7.25 1.38 -22.01
N LEU A 245 -8.06 2.38 -22.36
CA LEU A 245 -9.27 2.73 -21.62
C LEU A 245 -10.17 1.51 -21.45
N ALA A 246 -10.47 0.79 -22.54
CA ALA A 246 -11.31 -0.40 -22.48
C ALA A 246 -10.68 -1.55 -21.65
N PHE A 247 -9.35 -1.65 -21.62
CA PHE A 247 -8.63 -2.61 -20.77
C PHE A 247 -8.84 -2.28 -19.29
N TYR A 248 -8.60 -1.04 -18.89
CA TYR A 248 -8.78 -0.59 -17.51
C TYR A 248 -10.25 -0.57 -17.08
N ASP A 249 -11.19 -0.28 -18.00
CA ASP A 249 -12.63 -0.39 -17.74
C ASP A 249 -13.01 -1.83 -17.36
N ARG A 250 -12.48 -2.84 -18.05
CA ARG A 250 -12.69 -4.26 -17.69
C ARG A 250 -12.02 -4.62 -16.36
N LEU A 251 -10.79 -4.16 -16.14
CA LEU A 251 -10.05 -4.44 -14.92
C LEU A 251 -10.77 -3.90 -13.68
N ALA A 252 -11.16 -2.62 -13.72
CA ALA A 252 -11.90 -1.99 -12.64
C ALA A 252 -13.27 -2.67 -12.40
N ALA A 253 -13.95 -3.13 -13.46
CA ALA A 253 -15.21 -3.86 -13.32
C ALA A 253 -15.05 -5.21 -12.60
N MET A 254 -13.93 -5.92 -12.80
CA MET A 254 -13.64 -7.15 -12.05
C MET A 254 -13.29 -6.85 -10.59
N MET A 255 -12.55 -5.77 -10.33
CA MET A 255 -12.09 -5.38 -9.00
C MET A 255 -13.16 -4.73 -8.11
N ALA A 256 -14.31 -4.34 -8.67
CA ALA A 256 -15.41 -3.72 -7.91
C ALA A 256 -16.09 -4.70 -6.93
N ASP A 257 -16.00 -6.02 -7.19
CA ASP A 257 -16.49 -7.06 -6.29
C ASP A 257 -15.47 -8.23 -6.27
N PRO A 258 -14.31 -8.02 -5.63
CA PRO A 258 -13.18 -8.94 -5.75
C PRO A 258 -13.45 -10.29 -5.09
N ASP A 259 -14.36 -10.35 -4.11
CA ASP A 259 -14.68 -11.59 -3.40
C ASP A 259 -15.58 -12.49 -4.24
N ARG A 260 -16.54 -11.91 -4.98
CA ARG A 260 -17.37 -12.65 -5.94
C ARG A 260 -16.60 -13.02 -7.20
N ARG A 261 -15.67 -12.17 -7.63
CA ARG A 261 -14.82 -12.34 -8.82
C ARG A 261 -13.48 -12.99 -8.50
N PHE A 262 -13.32 -13.58 -7.30
CA PHE A 262 -12.05 -14.05 -6.78
C PHE A 262 -11.26 -14.92 -7.77
N THR A 263 -11.86 -15.98 -8.31
CA THR A 263 -11.20 -16.86 -9.29
C THR A 263 -10.83 -16.12 -10.58
N GLU A 264 -11.71 -15.27 -11.10
CA GLU A 264 -11.49 -14.53 -12.35
C GLU A 264 -10.34 -13.52 -12.23
N LEU A 265 -10.23 -12.84 -11.08
CA LEU A 265 -9.12 -11.92 -10.80
C LEU A 265 -7.78 -12.64 -10.77
N ARG A 266 -7.72 -13.79 -10.08
CA ARG A 266 -6.51 -14.61 -10.02
C ARG A 266 -6.07 -15.10 -11.39
N GLU A 267 -7.01 -15.63 -12.17
CA GLU A 267 -6.75 -16.10 -13.53
C GLU A 267 -6.27 -14.96 -14.44
N SER A 268 -6.90 -13.78 -14.35
CA SER A 268 -6.48 -12.60 -15.12
C SER A 268 -5.08 -12.12 -14.73
N TYR A 269 -4.77 -12.12 -13.43
CA TYR A 269 -3.45 -11.72 -12.92
C TYR A 269 -2.35 -12.68 -13.36
N ASP A 270 -2.62 -13.99 -13.30
CA ASP A 270 -1.64 -15.02 -13.66
C ASP A 270 -1.42 -15.12 -15.19
N ALA A 271 -2.46 -14.86 -15.98
CA ALA A 271 -2.41 -14.95 -17.44
C ALA A 271 -1.75 -13.73 -18.12
N ASP A 272 -1.87 -12.54 -17.54
CA ASP A 272 -1.34 -11.30 -18.12
C ASP A 272 0.01 -10.92 -17.50
N GLY A 273 1.09 -11.09 -18.28
CA GLY A 273 2.44 -10.74 -17.87
C GLY A 273 2.68 -9.25 -17.63
N GLY A 274 1.78 -8.37 -18.08
CA GLY A 274 1.80 -6.95 -17.80
C GLY A 274 1.08 -6.57 -16.50
N LEU A 275 0.15 -7.39 -16.00
CA LEU A 275 -0.46 -7.24 -14.67
C LEU A 275 0.40 -7.88 -13.58
N ARG A 276 0.93 -9.08 -13.85
CA ARG A 276 1.73 -9.82 -12.87
C ARG A 276 3.00 -9.05 -12.49
N VAL A 277 3.26 -8.96 -11.20
CA VAL A 277 4.48 -8.32 -10.69
C VAL A 277 5.70 -9.12 -11.15
N PRO A 278 6.63 -8.51 -11.89
CA PRO A 278 7.87 -9.16 -12.30
C PRO A 278 8.86 -9.26 -11.13
N PRO A 279 9.90 -10.12 -11.20
CA PRO A 279 10.95 -10.19 -10.18
C PRO A 279 11.72 -8.88 -9.97
N LEU A 280 11.70 -7.99 -10.97
CA LEU A 280 12.40 -6.71 -10.99
C LEU A 280 11.41 -5.61 -11.35
N VAL A 281 11.22 -4.62 -10.48
CA VAL A 281 10.30 -3.49 -10.68
C VAL A 281 11.06 -2.18 -10.71
N PHE A 282 10.53 -1.17 -11.40
CA PHE A 282 11.13 0.17 -11.40
C PHE A 282 10.63 0.96 -10.20
N ASN A 283 11.52 1.34 -9.29
CA ASN A 283 11.24 2.20 -8.15
C ASN A 283 11.39 3.67 -8.58
N ALA A 284 10.25 4.35 -8.76
CA ALA A 284 10.21 5.71 -9.30
C ALA A 284 10.82 6.78 -8.37
N LEU A 285 10.95 6.51 -7.06
CA LEU A 285 11.60 7.45 -6.14
C LEU A 285 13.12 7.33 -6.13
N THR A 286 13.66 6.16 -6.47
CA THR A 286 15.12 5.96 -6.56
C THR A 286 15.66 5.99 -7.99
N ASP A 287 14.76 6.06 -8.98
CA ASP A 287 15.04 6.01 -10.41
C ASP A 287 15.85 4.76 -10.83
N ARG A 288 15.48 3.60 -10.27
CA ARG A 288 16.21 2.34 -10.51
C ARG A 288 15.28 1.14 -10.56
N SER A 289 15.70 0.14 -11.33
CA SER A 289 15.12 -1.20 -11.25
C SER A 289 15.65 -1.94 -10.03
N GLU A 290 14.75 -2.44 -9.18
CA GLU A 290 15.06 -3.09 -7.92
C GLU A 290 14.36 -4.45 -7.83
N PRO A 291 15.01 -5.48 -7.26
CA PRO A 291 14.35 -6.75 -7.04
C PRO A 291 13.24 -6.59 -5.99
N ILE A 292 12.12 -7.27 -6.20
CA ILE A 292 10.96 -7.19 -5.29
C ILE A 292 11.24 -7.83 -3.92
N LEU A 293 12.26 -8.68 -3.82
CA LEU A 293 12.75 -9.29 -2.60
C LEU A 293 14.26 -9.06 -2.50
N PRO A 294 14.81 -8.86 -1.30
CA PRO A 294 16.25 -8.79 -1.11
C PRO A 294 16.93 -10.12 -1.51
N ASP A 295 18.16 -10.02 -2.03
CA ASP A 295 18.98 -11.16 -2.41
C ASP A 295 19.10 -12.15 -1.23
N GLY A 296 18.63 -13.39 -1.43
CA GLY A 296 18.64 -14.45 -0.42
C GLY A 296 17.27 -14.98 0.00
N ALA A 297 16.17 -14.33 -0.40
CA ALA A 297 14.81 -14.87 -0.20
C ALA A 297 14.43 -15.96 -1.23
N GLY A 298 15.26 -16.18 -2.25
CA GLY A 298 15.03 -17.21 -3.27
C GLY A 298 16.31 -17.58 -4.02
N THR A 299 17.06 -18.56 -3.53
CA THR A 299 18.09 -19.23 -4.34
C THR A 299 18.06 -20.75 -4.16
N HIS A 300 17.24 -21.39 -4.99
CA HIS A 300 17.70 -22.55 -5.78
C HIS A 300 17.11 -22.49 -7.19
N ARG A 301 17.75 -21.72 -8.08
CA ARG A 301 18.20 -22.21 -9.39
C ARG A 301 19.02 -21.17 -10.16
N GLN A 302 19.90 -21.71 -10.99
CA GLN A 302 21.05 -21.10 -11.64
C GLN A 302 20.71 -20.01 -12.66
N ALA A 303 21.64 -19.06 -12.77
CA ALA A 303 21.68 -17.98 -13.73
C ALA A 303 22.06 -18.44 -15.14
N VAL A 304 21.49 -17.77 -16.14
CA VAL A 304 22.13 -17.54 -17.46
C VAL A 304 21.87 -16.08 -17.81
N GLY A 305 22.95 -15.33 -18.04
CA GLY A 305 22.92 -13.89 -18.27
C GLY A 305 22.57 -13.48 -19.70
N GLY A 306 22.13 -12.23 -19.83
CA GLY A 306 22.01 -11.50 -21.08
C GLY A 306 21.94 -10.00 -20.78
N GLN A 307 22.99 -9.27 -21.17
CA GLN A 307 23.05 -7.81 -21.07
C GLN A 307 22.15 -7.16 -22.13
N GLY A 308 21.29 -6.24 -21.73
CA GLY A 308 20.54 -5.35 -22.61
C GLY A 308 20.67 -3.91 -22.08
N GLN A 309 21.15 -3.01 -22.93
CA GLN A 309 21.38 -1.59 -22.63
C GLN A 309 20.07 -0.86 -22.35
N ALA A 310 19.98 -0.20 -21.19
CA ALA A 310 18.93 0.77 -20.88
C ALA A 310 19.46 2.18 -21.17
N GLY A 311 18.76 2.92 -22.03
CA GLY A 311 18.99 4.33 -22.27
C GLY A 311 18.55 5.16 -21.06
N THR A 312 19.43 6.03 -20.59
CA THR A 312 19.17 7.06 -19.59
C THR A 312 18.06 8.00 -20.06
N MET A 313 16.93 8.02 -19.35
CA MET A 313 16.03 9.17 -19.31
C MET A 313 16.29 9.94 -18.02
N GLN A 314 16.34 11.26 -18.17
CA GLN A 314 16.86 12.21 -17.20
C GLN A 314 15.75 12.55 -16.20
N ALA A 315 15.93 12.16 -14.94
CA ALA A 315 15.05 12.46 -13.83
C ALA A 315 15.28 13.90 -13.34
N ASP A 316 14.33 14.79 -13.63
CA ASP A 316 14.15 16.05 -12.93
C ASP A 316 12.69 16.13 -12.47
N ALA A 317 12.49 16.52 -11.21
CA ALA A 317 11.23 16.81 -10.51
C ALA A 317 10.49 15.64 -9.84
N ILE A 318 11.02 15.13 -8.71
CA ILE A 318 10.21 14.65 -7.57
C ILE A 318 10.95 14.99 -6.26
N ILE A 319 10.61 16.13 -5.64
CA ILE A 319 10.78 16.42 -4.21
C ILE A 319 9.46 17.01 -3.72
#